data_AF-A0A4Q0SSV6-F1
#
_entry.id   AF-A0A4Q0SSV6-F1
#
_cell.length_a   1.000
_cell.length_b   1.000
_cell.length_c   1.000
_cell.angle_alpha   90.00
_cell.angle_beta   90.00
_cell.angle_gamma   90.00
#
_symmetry.space_group_name_H-M   'P 1'
#
loop_
_entity.id
_entity.type
_entity.pdbx_description
1 polymer ?
#
loop_
_entity_poly.entity_id
_entity_poly.type
_entity_poly.pdbx_seq_one_letter_code
_entity_poly.pdbx_strand_id
1 'polypeptide(L)'
;MGRREFIGLVGAACVSASPFVARAQRSVPARVGFLGGTSSPVGQTLLACFLSGLRKFGWTEGQDFKLELRWTEGIVDRYSQFAAELVRLNPDLIVATSTPGAQAAKRATTRIPIVFAAVSDPVASGIVESLARPGGNITGVSNFLPSTSAKLIELLKTVAPNLTRVCVLHNPGNAGKMLELQELKTGGQASGVFIEPIEVRSTDDLERLLSAGSHFHCHALITLQEALTFAYRKQIAEFAVQNQLATIFQVREYVEAGGLMSYGLNFCENYGRAAYYVHRVLKGTHPSDLPVELPTTFELVINLTTAKSLGLTVPPTLLAGADEVIE
;
A
#
# COMPACT_ATOMS: atom_id res chain seq x y z
N MET A 1 56.71 43.17 42.77
CA MET A 1 56.90 41.80 42.26
C MET A 1 57.04 41.88 40.76
N GLY A 2 58.25 41.66 40.23
CA GLY A 2 58.52 41.69 38.80
C GLY A 2 59.84 41.00 38.52
N ARG A 3 59.81 39.92 37.75
CA ARG A 3 61.00 39.20 37.32
C ARG A 3 60.82 38.75 35.88
N ARG A 4 61.74 39.25 35.05
CA ARG A 4 61.88 39.07 33.61
C ARG A 4 62.12 37.61 33.23
N GLU A 5 61.62 37.29 32.03
CA GLU A 5 62.23 36.50 30.95
C GLU A 5 63.23 35.40 31.32
N PHE A 6 62.89 34.17 30.95
CA PHE A 6 63.88 33.18 30.52
C PHE A 6 63.33 32.37 29.35
N ILE A 7 63.95 32.57 28.18
CA ILE A 7 63.74 31.78 26.97
C ILE A 7 64.69 30.58 27.02
N GLY A 8 64.19 29.42 26.63
CA GLY A 8 64.96 28.41 25.89
C GLY A 8 65.22 27.09 26.61
N LEU A 9 64.51 26.03 26.21
CA LEU A 9 65.19 24.89 25.60
C LEU A 9 64.23 24.05 24.74
N VAL A 10 64.74 23.68 23.57
CA VAL A 10 64.16 22.87 22.51
C VAL A 10 63.96 21.43 22.98
N GLY A 11 62.78 20.87 22.69
CA GLY A 11 62.50 19.44 22.80
C GLY A 11 61.52 19.03 21.72
N ALA A 12 62.03 18.75 20.52
CA ALA A 12 61.27 18.16 19.43
C ALA A 12 61.03 16.66 19.72
N ALA A 13 59.78 16.27 19.87
CA ALA A 13 59.33 14.89 19.69
C ALA A 13 57.99 14.91 18.95
N CYS A 14 58.03 14.48 17.69
CA CYS A 14 56.87 14.17 16.87
C CYS A 14 56.14 12.91 17.38
N VAL A 15 54.95 12.66 16.80
CA VAL A 15 54.11 11.45 16.88
C VAL A 15 53.13 11.50 18.08
N SER A 16 51.81 11.51 17.94
CA SER A 16 50.91 11.11 16.85
C SER A 16 49.54 11.77 17.06
N ALA A 17 49.00 12.39 16.01
CA ALA A 17 47.58 12.62 15.90
C ALA A 17 46.88 11.25 15.87
N SER A 18 46.00 11.00 16.83
CA SER A 18 44.98 9.96 16.70
C SER A 18 43.63 10.67 16.66
N PRO A 19 42.93 10.72 15.51
CA PRO A 19 41.51 10.98 15.57
C PRO A 19 40.91 9.76 16.26
N PHE A 20 40.30 9.96 17.42
CA PHE A 20 39.29 9.04 17.92
C PHE A 20 38.14 9.09 16.92
N VAL A 21 38.28 8.36 15.81
CA VAL A 21 37.12 7.82 15.10
C VAL A 21 36.55 6.80 16.07
N ALA A 22 35.68 7.28 16.95
CA ALA A 22 34.67 6.46 17.58
C ALA A 22 33.84 5.83 16.46
N ARG A 23 34.36 4.73 15.90
CA ARG A 23 33.60 3.77 15.12
C ARG A 23 32.78 3.02 16.16
N ALA A 24 31.74 3.70 16.66
CA ALA A 24 30.75 3.12 17.54
C ALA A 24 30.25 1.83 16.87
N GLN A 25 30.32 0.75 17.63
CA GLN A 25 29.84 -0.60 17.38
C GLN A 25 29.05 -0.77 16.08
N ARG A 26 29.51 -1.67 15.19
CA ARG A 26 28.61 -2.32 14.23
C ARG A 26 27.56 -3.07 15.06
N SER A 27 26.46 -2.40 15.36
CA SER A 27 25.26 -3.00 15.94
C SER A 27 24.85 -4.17 15.06
N VAL A 28 24.38 -5.26 15.66
CA VAL A 28 23.73 -6.33 14.92
C VAL A 28 22.66 -5.67 14.03
N PRO A 29 22.63 -5.92 12.71
CA PRO A 29 21.64 -5.31 11.82
C PRO A 29 20.23 -5.59 12.33
N ALA A 30 19.37 -4.57 12.33
CA ALA A 30 17.99 -4.73 12.76
C ALA A 30 17.29 -5.79 11.92
N ARG A 31 16.51 -6.67 12.54
CA ARG A 31 15.71 -7.67 11.85
C ARG A 31 14.32 -7.10 11.60
N VAL A 32 13.97 -6.86 10.34
CA VAL A 32 12.67 -6.33 9.94
C VAL A 32 11.87 -7.45 9.30
N GLY A 33 10.76 -7.84 9.95
CA GLY A 33 9.79 -8.73 9.33
C GLY A 33 8.96 -7.98 8.30
N PHE A 34 8.70 -8.58 7.14
CA PHE A 34 7.84 -7.98 6.12
C PHE A 34 6.78 -8.98 5.69
N LEU A 35 5.53 -8.68 6.05
CA LEU A 35 4.35 -9.50 5.79
C LEU A 35 3.59 -8.91 4.59
N GLY A 36 3.97 -9.40 3.41
CA GLY A 36 3.50 -8.93 2.12
C GLY A 36 2.39 -9.78 1.51
N GLY A 37 1.59 -9.17 0.64
CA GLY A 37 0.46 -9.82 -0.02
C GLY A 37 0.80 -10.65 -1.25
N THR A 38 1.77 -10.24 -2.07
CA THR A 38 2.13 -10.92 -3.34
C THR A 38 3.59 -10.69 -3.69
N SER A 39 4.28 -11.71 -4.19
CA SER A 39 5.66 -11.59 -4.68
C SER A 39 5.75 -11.24 -6.17
N SER A 40 4.62 -10.96 -6.84
CA SER A 40 4.56 -10.60 -8.27
C SER A 40 5.40 -9.35 -8.59
N PRO A 41 5.71 -9.05 -9.86
CA PRO A 41 6.56 -7.91 -10.23
C PRO A 41 6.11 -6.58 -9.61
N VAL A 42 4.79 -6.37 -9.49
CA VAL A 42 4.27 -5.15 -8.86
C VAL A 42 4.45 -5.14 -7.34
N GLY A 43 4.32 -6.29 -6.67
CA GLY A 43 4.66 -6.42 -5.25
C GLY A 43 6.14 -6.13 -4.99
N GLN A 44 7.01 -6.58 -5.90
CA GLN A 44 8.44 -6.24 -5.87
C GLN A 44 8.70 -4.75 -6.09
N THR A 45 7.97 -4.10 -6.98
CA THR A 45 8.04 -2.64 -7.17
C THR A 45 7.66 -1.90 -5.88
N LEU A 46 6.58 -2.31 -5.21
CA LEU A 46 6.17 -1.68 -3.94
C LEU A 46 7.21 -1.92 -2.82
N LEU A 47 7.77 -3.13 -2.74
CA LEU A 47 8.90 -3.40 -1.84
C LEU A 47 10.10 -2.49 -2.17
N ALA A 48 10.42 -2.29 -3.45
CA ALA A 48 11.49 -1.41 -3.88
C ALA A 48 11.22 0.07 -3.51
N CYS A 49 9.97 0.53 -3.59
CA CYS A 49 9.55 1.85 -3.10
C CYS A 49 9.79 2.01 -1.60
N PHE A 50 9.41 1.01 -0.80
CA PHE A 50 9.70 0.96 0.64
C PHE A 50 11.21 0.99 0.93
N LEU A 51 11.99 0.13 0.26
CA LEU A 51 13.45 0.08 0.38
C LEU A 51 14.12 1.39 -0.02
N SER A 52 13.63 2.04 -1.08
CA SER A 52 14.09 3.37 -1.50
C SER A 52 13.79 4.41 -0.41
N GLY A 53 12.59 4.36 0.19
CA GLY A 53 12.24 5.18 1.35
C GLY A 53 13.21 4.99 2.52
N LEU A 54 13.55 3.73 2.84
CA LEU A 54 14.51 3.42 3.91
C LEU A 54 15.90 3.98 3.61
N ARG A 55 16.38 3.89 2.37
CA ARG A 55 17.66 4.47 1.94
C ARG A 55 17.71 5.99 2.12
N LYS A 56 16.59 6.71 1.90
CA LYS A 56 16.52 8.16 2.16
C LYS A 56 16.77 8.52 3.63
N PHE A 57 16.50 7.60 4.55
CA PHE A 57 16.79 7.72 5.97
C PHE A 57 18.13 7.09 6.39
N GLY A 58 18.95 6.67 5.43
CA GLY A 58 20.27 6.11 5.68
C GLY A 58 20.29 4.62 6.04
N TRP A 59 19.19 3.89 5.85
CA TRP A 59 19.14 2.45 6.11
C TRP A 59 19.49 1.63 4.86
N THR A 60 20.48 0.76 4.98
CA THR A 60 20.95 -0.13 3.91
C THR A 60 20.78 -1.60 4.32
N GLU A 61 20.10 -2.38 3.48
CA GLU A 61 19.93 -3.82 3.72
C GLU A 61 21.29 -4.55 3.71
N GLY A 62 21.47 -5.50 4.64
CA GLY A 62 22.71 -6.23 4.85
C GLY A 62 23.75 -5.49 5.71
N GLN A 63 23.59 -4.17 5.88
CA GLN A 63 24.45 -3.35 6.73
C GLN A 63 23.73 -2.91 8.01
N ASP A 64 22.59 -2.24 7.87
CA ASP A 64 21.84 -1.66 8.98
C ASP A 64 20.64 -2.50 9.38
N PHE A 65 20.06 -3.24 8.42
CA PHE A 65 18.94 -4.16 8.66
C PHE A 65 18.97 -5.39 7.75
N LYS A 66 18.19 -6.42 8.10
CA LYS A 66 17.89 -7.58 7.27
C LYS A 66 16.37 -7.72 7.14
N LEU A 67 15.89 -8.09 5.95
CA LEU A 67 14.48 -8.37 5.73
C LEU A 67 14.16 -9.86 5.86
N GLU A 68 13.13 -10.15 6.64
CA GLU A 68 12.49 -11.46 6.71
C GLU A 68 11.17 -11.40 5.96
N LEU A 69 11.18 -11.81 4.69
CA LEU A 69 10.01 -11.71 3.82
C LEU A 69 9.04 -12.89 4.03
N ARG A 70 7.75 -12.59 4.07
CA ARG A 70 6.66 -13.57 3.95
C ARG A 70 5.61 -13.05 2.98
N TRP A 71 5.36 -13.81 1.93
CA TRP A 71 4.39 -13.47 0.89
C TRP A 71 3.20 -14.43 0.94
N THR A 72 2.00 -13.91 1.15
CA THR A 72 0.79 -14.74 1.22
C THR A 72 0.28 -15.21 -0.15
N GLU A 73 0.77 -14.61 -1.24
CA GLU A 73 0.29 -14.83 -2.61
C GLU A 73 -1.23 -14.66 -2.75
N GLY A 74 -1.77 -13.61 -2.12
CA GLY A 74 -3.19 -13.28 -2.18
C GLY A 74 -4.08 -14.12 -1.27
N ILE A 75 -3.56 -15.16 -0.62
CA ILE A 75 -4.34 -16.05 0.23
C ILE A 75 -4.44 -15.46 1.65
N VAL A 76 -5.63 -14.97 2.00
CA VAL A 76 -5.88 -14.28 3.29
C VAL A 76 -5.53 -15.16 4.49
N ASP A 77 -5.88 -16.44 4.46
CA ASP A 77 -5.67 -17.35 5.60
C ASP A 77 -4.19 -17.59 5.94
N ARG A 78 -3.26 -17.33 5.00
CA ARG A 78 -1.82 -17.47 5.24
C ARG A 78 -1.25 -16.35 6.12
N TYR A 79 -1.96 -15.22 6.26
CA TYR A 79 -1.47 -14.09 7.06
C TYR A 79 -1.24 -14.48 8.52
N SER A 80 -2.13 -15.26 9.14
CA SER A 80 -2.00 -15.68 10.54
C SER A 80 -0.78 -16.58 10.76
N GLN A 81 -0.56 -17.55 9.88
CA GLN A 81 0.60 -18.42 9.93
C GLN A 81 1.90 -17.62 9.80
N PHE A 82 1.99 -16.76 8.79
CA PHE A 82 3.20 -15.99 8.51
C PHE A 82 3.49 -14.91 9.54
N ALA A 83 2.47 -14.29 10.13
CA ALA A 83 2.65 -13.42 11.29
C ALA A 83 3.28 -14.19 12.46
N ALA A 84 2.80 -15.40 12.77
CA ALA A 84 3.34 -16.23 13.85
C ALA A 84 4.77 -16.71 13.56
N GLU A 85 5.10 -17.02 12.30
CA GLU A 85 6.48 -17.30 11.89
C GLU A 85 7.39 -16.09 12.08
N LEU A 86 6.97 -14.89 11.65
CA LEU A 86 7.75 -13.67 11.85
C LEU A 86 7.97 -13.41 13.34
N VAL A 87 6.95 -13.53 14.19
CA VAL A 87 7.10 -13.36 15.66
C VAL A 87 8.14 -14.34 16.23
N ARG A 88 8.17 -15.59 15.77
CA ARG A 88 9.17 -16.60 16.21
C ARG A 88 10.60 -16.25 15.82
N LEU A 89 10.80 -15.46 14.76
CA LEU A 89 12.11 -14.92 14.40
C LEU A 89 12.55 -13.76 15.31
N ASN A 90 11.70 -13.31 16.24
CA ASN A 90 11.97 -12.21 17.15
C ASN A 90 12.54 -10.95 16.44
N PRO A 91 11.85 -10.41 15.41
CA PRO A 91 12.27 -9.21 14.72
C PRO A 91 12.15 -7.98 15.60
N ASP A 92 12.91 -6.94 15.28
CA ASP A 92 12.84 -5.63 15.92
C ASP A 92 11.55 -4.89 15.57
N LEU A 93 10.96 -5.15 14.40
CA LEU A 93 9.62 -4.71 14.01
C LEU A 93 9.06 -5.54 12.85
N ILE A 94 7.75 -5.48 12.65
CA ILE A 94 7.03 -6.07 11.52
C ILE A 94 6.41 -4.98 10.66
N VAL A 95 6.65 -5.02 9.35
CA VAL A 95 5.93 -4.26 8.34
C VAL A 95 4.80 -5.12 7.77
N ALA A 96 3.56 -4.61 7.79
CA ALA A 96 2.39 -5.33 7.28
C ALA A 96 1.69 -4.53 6.16
N THR A 97 1.46 -5.14 5.00
CA THR A 97 1.12 -4.38 3.78
C THR A 97 -0.37 -4.35 3.41
N SER A 98 -1.26 -4.76 4.32
CA SER A 98 -2.70 -4.85 4.07
C SER A 98 -3.50 -4.89 5.39
N THR A 99 -4.81 -4.64 5.33
CA THR A 99 -5.74 -4.83 6.47
C THR A 99 -5.62 -6.24 7.10
N PRO A 100 -5.75 -7.35 6.34
CA PRO A 100 -5.61 -8.69 6.93
C PRO A 100 -4.19 -8.94 7.48
N GLY A 101 -3.15 -8.42 6.83
CA GLY A 101 -1.77 -8.53 7.33
C GLY A 101 -1.57 -7.80 8.66
N ALA A 102 -2.09 -6.57 8.77
CA ALA A 102 -2.01 -5.77 9.98
C ALA A 102 -2.82 -6.40 11.13
N GLN A 103 -4.01 -6.92 10.84
CA GLN A 103 -4.82 -7.67 11.83
C GLN A 103 -4.11 -8.94 12.29
N ALA A 104 -3.51 -9.71 11.37
CA ALA A 104 -2.77 -10.91 11.72
C ALA A 104 -1.53 -10.60 12.58
N ALA A 105 -0.75 -9.57 12.22
CA ALA A 105 0.39 -9.11 13.01
C ALA A 105 -0.04 -8.65 14.41
N LYS A 106 -1.10 -7.84 14.51
CA LYS A 106 -1.66 -7.36 15.79
C LYS A 106 -2.11 -8.51 16.70
N ARG A 107 -2.73 -9.55 16.15
CA ARG A 107 -3.13 -10.74 16.91
C ARG A 107 -1.92 -11.58 17.35
N ALA A 108 -0.88 -11.63 16.53
CA ALA A 108 0.29 -12.46 16.79
C ALA A 108 1.21 -11.88 17.88
N THR A 109 1.18 -10.56 18.11
CA THR A 109 2.06 -9.91 19.10
C THR A 109 1.53 -8.57 19.58
N THR A 110 1.65 -8.35 20.90
CA THR A 110 1.42 -7.05 21.55
C THR A 110 2.72 -6.33 21.93
N ARG A 111 3.88 -6.95 21.64
CA ARG A 111 5.20 -6.45 22.06
C ARG A 111 6.06 -5.94 20.93
N ILE A 112 6.08 -6.65 19.80
CA ILE A 112 6.91 -6.28 18.64
C ILE A 112 6.23 -5.12 17.92
N PRO A 113 6.90 -3.98 17.67
CA PRO A 113 6.33 -2.88 16.91
C PRO A 113 5.85 -3.31 15.53
N ILE A 114 4.69 -2.80 15.12
CA ILE A 114 4.07 -3.06 13.81
C ILE A 114 3.90 -1.74 13.07
N VAL A 115 4.40 -1.68 11.84
CA VAL A 115 4.15 -0.57 10.91
C VAL A 115 3.33 -1.11 9.76
N PHE A 116 2.12 -0.61 9.55
CA PHE A 116 1.35 -0.95 8.37
C PHE A 116 1.56 0.05 7.23
N ALA A 117 1.57 -0.44 5.98
CA ALA A 117 1.87 0.38 4.80
C ALA A 117 0.63 0.71 3.94
N ALA A 118 -0.47 -0.02 4.11
CA ALA A 118 -1.71 0.18 3.35
C ALA A 118 -2.89 -0.52 4.04
N VAL A 119 -3.58 0.18 4.94
CA VAL A 119 -4.78 -0.35 5.64
C VAL A 119 -6.00 0.49 5.30
N SER A 120 -7.11 -0.17 4.94
CA SER A 120 -8.31 0.50 4.41
C SER A 120 -8.92 1.44 5.42
N ASP A 121 -9.47 0.98 6.54
CA ASP A 121 -9.88 1.86 7.65
C ASP A 121 -9.33 1.27 8.94
N PRO A 122 -8.23 1.82 9.47
CA PRO A 122 -7.55 1.22 10.62
C PRO A 122 -8.38 1.33 11.91
N VAL A 123 -9.32 2.28 12.01
CA VAL A 123 -10.20 2.43 13.17
C VAL A 123 -11.37 1.46 13.06
N ALA A 124 -12.12 1.50 11.96
CA ALA A 124 -13.29 0.64 11.77
C ALA A 124 -12.91 -0.85 11.69
N SER A 125 -11.70 -1.18 11.23
CA SER A 125 -11.18 -2.56 11.24
C SER A 125 -10.57 -2.99 12.59
N GLY A 126 -10.62 -2.13 13.61
CA GLY A 126 -10.14 -2.41 14.97
C GLY A 126 -8.62 -2.56 15.06
N ILE A 127 -7.86 -2.05 14.09
CA ILE A 127 -6.39 -2.12 14.09
C ILE A 127 -5.82 -1.07 15.04
N VAL A 128 -6.39 0.13 15.09
CA VAL A 128 -5.97 1.23 15.97
C VAL A 128 -7.18 1.81 16.72
N GLU A 129 -6.95 2.45 17.85
CA GLU A 129 -7.99 3.14 18.64
C GLU A 129 -8.45 4.43 17.98
N SER A 130 -7.49 5.22 17.45
CA SER A 130 -7.76 6.44 16.69
C SER A 130 -6.59 6.75 15.75
N LEU A 131 -6.81 7.63 14.76
CA LEU A 131 -5.72 8.04 13.88
C LEU A 131 -4.64 8.85 14.63
N ALA A 132 -5.04 9.77 15.51
CA ALA A 132 -4.10 10.62 16.24
C ALA A 132 -3.32 9.89 17.34
N ARG A 133 -3.94 8.87 17.94
CA ARG A 133 -3.38 8.03 19.01
C ARG A 133 -3.73 6.58 18.69
N PRO A 134 -2.83 5.84 18.01
CA PRO A 134 -3.17 4.51 17.53
C PRO A 134 -3.41 3.48 18.64
N GLY A 135 -2.78 3.68 19.80
CA GLY A 135 -2.78 2.73 20.90
C GLY A 135 -1.90 1.51 20.63
N GLY A 136 -1.39 0.90 21.70
CA GLY A 136 -0.59 -0.33 21.61
C GLY A 136 0.71 -0.20 20.79
N ASN A 137 1.07 -1.30 20.11
CA ASN A 137 2.33 -1.48 19.39
C ASN A 137 2.19 -1.34 17.86
N ILE A 138 1.14 -0.70 17.35
CA ILE A 138 0.85 -0.64 15.91
C ILE A 138 0.54 0.79 15.43
N THR A 139 1.11 1.16 14.29
CA THR A 139 0.90 2.45 13.60
C THR A 139 1.16 2.30 12.10
N GLY A 140 1.06 3.36 11.32
CA GLY A 140 1.51 3.36 9.93
C GLY A 140 0.74 4.28 9.01
N VAL A 141 0.69 3.89 7.75
CA VAL A 141 0.07 4.65 6.65
C VAL A 141 -1.21 3.95 6.22
N SER A 142 -2.31 4.68 6.31
CA SER A 142 -3.61 4.24 5.82
C SER A 142 -3.68 4.36 4.30
N ASN A 143 -4.45 3.50 3.67
CA ASN A 143 -4.94 3.72 2.30
C ASN A 143 -6.43 4.07 2.32
N PHE A 144 -6.95 4.50 3.48
CA PHE A 144 -8.32 4.99 3.63
C PHE A 144 -8.58 6.22 2.78
N LEU A 145 -9.77 6.22 2.23
CA LEU A 145 -10.24 7.25 1.34
C LEU A 145 -11.70 7.55 1.66
N PRO A 146 -11.97 8.53 2.52
CA PRO A 146 -13.34 8.97 2.75
C PRO A 146 -13.97 9.38 1.41
N SER A 147 -15.13 8.81 1.09
CA SER A 147 -15.97 9.20 -0.05
C SER A 147 -15.44 8.91 -1.47
N THR A 148 -14.30 8.23 -1.63
CA THR A 148 -13.80 7.87 -2.98
C THR A 148 -14.72 6.89 -3.70
N SER A 149 -15.39 6.01 -2.96
CA SER A 149 -16.37 5.07 -3.50
C SER A 149 -17.48 5.77 -4.32
N ALA A 150 -17.98 6.92 -3.86
CA ALA A 150 -18.93 7.72 -4.61
C ALA A 150 -18.28 8.37 -5.84
N LYS A 151 -17.04 8.87 -5.69
CA LYS A 151 -16.29 9.47 -6.80
C LYS A 151 -16.01 8.47 -7.93
N LEU A 152 -15.73 7.20 -7.61
CA LEU A 152 -15.54 6.15 -8.62
C LEU A 152 -16.79 5.98 -9.50
N ILE A 153 -17.97 5.97 -8.88
CA ILE A 153 -19.25 5.85 -9.58
C ILE A 153 -19.54 7.10 -10.40
N GLU A 154 -19.28 8.29 -9.86
CA GLU A 154 -19.43 9.57 -10.57
C GLU A 154 -18.55 9.62 -11.84
N LEU A 155 -17.28 9.22 -11.73
CA LEU A 155 -16.35 9.19 -12.85
C LEU A 155 -16.76 8.16 -13.91
N LEU A 156 -17.21 6.97 -13.49
CA LEU A 156 -17.78 5.99 -14.43
C LEU A 156 -19.02 6.54 -15.15
N LYS A 157 -19.94 7.22 -14.46
CA LYS A 157 -21.11 7.83 -15.09
C LYS A 157 -20.74 8.95 -16.07
N THR A 158 -19.62 9.63 -15.84
CA THR A 158 -19.14 10.69 -16.74
C THR A 158 -18.75 10.13 -18.12
N VAL A 159 -18.17 8.94 -18.18
CA VAL A 159 -17.80 8.28 -19.44
C VAL A 159 -18.86 7.30 -19.96
N ALA A 160 -19.71 6.78 -19.09
CA ALA A 160 -20.79 5.84 -19.38
C ALA A 160 -22.11 6.34 -18.75
N PRO A 161 -22.79 7.32 -19.37
CA PRO A 161 -23.95 8.00 -18.76
C PRO A 161 -25.16 7.10 -18.52
N ASN A 162 -25.30 6.01 -19.29
CA ASN A 162 -26.40 5.04 -19.14
C ASN A 162 -26.09 3.93 -18.13
N LEU A 163 -25.06 4.10 -17.30
CA LEU A 163 -24.67 3.12 -16.29
C LEU A 163 -25.78 2.92 -15.25
N THR A 164 -26.31 1.69 -15.21
CA THR A 164 -27.34 1.28 -14.23
C THR A 164 -26.89 0.13 -13.33
N ARG A 165 -25.81 -0.58 -13.72
CA ARG A 165 -25.33 -1.78 -13.02
C ARG A 165 -23.81 -1.90 -13.11
N VAL A 166 -23.17 -1.99 -11.95
CA VAL A 166 -21.71 -2.13 -11.78
C VAL A 166 -21.43 -3.40 -11.01
N CYS A 167 -20.57 -4.25 -11.56
CA CYS A 167 -20.05 -5.39 -10.83
C CYS A 167 -18.84 -4.96 -10.00
N VAL A 168 -18.74 -5.46 -8.77
CA VAL A 168 -17.65 -5.14 -7.85
C VAL A 168 -16.96 -6.43 -7.41
N LEU A 169 -15.71 -6.62 -7.85
CA LEU A 169 -14.91 -7.75 -7.35
C LEU A 169 -14.43 -7.44 -5.95
N HIS A 170 -14.72 -8.31 -4.99
CA HIS A 170 -14.27 -8.17 -3.61
C HIS A 170 -14.01 -9.51 -2.94
N ASN A 171 -13.18 -9.47 -1.89
CA ASN A 171 -12.95 -10.61 -1.02
C ASN A 171 -13.68 -10.42 0.31
N PRO A 172 -14.70 -11.24 0.63
CA PRO A 172 -15.44 -11.11 1.88
C PRO A 172 -14.62 -11.48 3.12
N GLY A 173 -13.48 -12.18 2.96
CA GLY A 173 -12.54 -12.45 4.04
C GLY A 173 -11.70 -11.23 4.46
N ASN A 174 -11.79 -10.13 3.71
CA ASN A 174 -11.05 -8.90 3.97
C ASN A 174 -11.98 -7.80 4.50
N ALA A 175 -11.93 -7.56 5.81
CA ALA A 175 -12.80 -6.59 6.48
C ALA A 175 -12.70 -5.16 5.89
N GLY A 176 -11.51 -4.75 5.43
CA GLY A 176 -11.34 -3.45 4.79
C GLY A 176 -12.11 -3.33 3.48
N LYS A 177 -12.12 -4.40 2.67
CA LYS A 177 -12.87 -4.45 1.41
C LYS A 177 -14.37 -4.56 1.63
N MET A 178 -14.80 -5.17 2.73
CA MET A 178 -16.20 -5.17 3.12
C MET A 178 -16.72 -3.77 3.44
N LEU A 179 -15.91 -2.92 4.10
CA LEU A 179 -16.27 -1.52 4.34
C LEU A 179 -16.39 -0.74 3.03
N GLU A 180 -15.39 -0.85 2.15
CA GLU A 180 -15.40 -0.20 0.83
C GLU A 180 -16.60 -0.64 -0.04
N LEU A 181 -16.99 -1.91 0.02
CA LEU A 181 -18.18 -2.41 -0.69
C LEU A 181 -19.48 -1.75 -0.16
N GLN A 182 -19.60 -1.52 1.14
CA GLN A 182 -20.79 -0.87 1.71
C GLN A 182 -20.88 0.61 1.30
N GLU A 183 -19.74 1.30 1.24
CA GLU A 183 -19.68 2.66 0.71
C GLU A 183 -20.07 2.71 -0.77
N LEU A 184 -19.56 1.78 -1.59
CA LEU A 184 -19.94 1.67 -2.99
C LEU A 184 -21.44 1.43 -3.14
N LYS A 185 -22.03 0.52 -2.36
CA LYS A 185 -23.49 0.29 -2.36
C LYS A 185 -24.27 1.56 -2.04
N THR A 186 -23.82 2.31 -1.03
CA THR A 186 -24.44 3.58 -0.63
C THR A 186 -24.34 4.63 -1.75
N GLY A 187 -23.15 4.82 -2.33
CA GLY A 187 -22.92 5.75 -3.44
C GLY A 187 -23.66 5.36 -4.73
N GLY A 188 -23.77 4.06 -4.99
CA GLY A 188 -24.53 3.50 -6.09
C GLY A 188 -26.02 3.81 -5.96
N GLN A 189 -26.61 3.54 -4.79
CA GLN A 189 -28.00 3.89 -4.50
C GLN A 189 -28.27 5.39 -4.71
N ALA A 190 -27.40 6.26 -4.18
CA ALA A 190 -27.52 7.71 -4.35
C ALA A 190 -27.43 8.16 -5.84
N SER A 191 -26.78 7.36 -6.68
CA SER A 191 -26.55 7.65 -8.10
C SER A 191 -27.47 6.90 -9.06
N GLY A 192 -28.42 6.09 -8.56
CA GLY A 192 -29.30 5.24 -9.36
C GLY A 192 -28.59 4.05 -10.01
N VAL A 193 -27.48 3.59 -9.44
CA VAL A 193 -26.65 2.49 -9.93
C VAL A 193 -26.73 1.30 -8.98
N PHE A 194 -27.10 0.13 -9.50
CA PHE A 194 -27.07 -1.11 -8.75
C PHE A 194 -25.64 -1.65 -8.65
N ILE A 195 -25.19 -1.91 -7.42
CA ILE A 195 -23.88 -2.52 -7.14
C ILE A 195 -24.06 -4.02 -6.94
N GLU A 196 -23.53 -4.80 -7.88
CA GLU A 196 -23.53 -6.25 -7.85
C GLU A 196 -22.18 -6.78 -7.30
N PRO A 197 -22.15 -7.28 -6.06
CA PRO A 197 -20.93 -7.86 -5.51
C PRO A 197 -20.61 -9.21 -6.16
N ILE A 198 -19.34 -9.39 -6.54
CA ILE A 198 -18.80 -10.64 -7.04
C ILE A 198 -17.69 -11.08 -6.09
N GLU A 199 -17.89 -12.22 -5.43
CA GLU A 199 -16.96 -12.73 -4.44
C GLU A 199 -15.78 -13.44 -5.09
N VAL A 200 -14.57 -13.03 -4.71
CA VAL A 200 -13.31 -13.67 -5.13
C VAL A 200 -12.45 -13.87 -3.88
N ARG A 201 -12.32 -15.12 -3.41
CA ARG A 201 -11.52 -15.45 -2.21
C ARG A 201 -10.16 -16.05 -2.57
N SER A 202 -10.07 -16.67 -3.73
CA SER A 202 -8.93 -17.49 -4.15
C SER A 202 -8.60 -17.28 -5.62
N THR A 203 -7.42 -17.75 -6.02
CA THR A 203 -7.01 -17.84 -7.43
C THR A 203 -8.03 -18.62 -8.26
N ASP A 204 -8.52 -19.74 -7.74
CA ASP A 204 -9.48 -20.60 -8.44
C ASP A 204 -10.82 -19.88 -8.67
N ASP A 205 -11.27 -19.06 -7.72
CA ASP A 205 -12.47 -18.22 -7.91
C ASP A 205 -12.26 -17.22 -9.04
N LEU A 206 -11.09 -16.59 -9.06
CA LEU A 206 -10.74 -15.61 -10.09
C LEU A 206 -10.59 -16.26 -11.46
N GLU A 207 -9.93 -17.40 -11.57
CA GLU A 207 -9.78 -18.13 -12.83
C GLU A 207 -11.14 -18.61 -13.36
N ARG A 208 -12.02 -19.11 -12.48
CA ARG A 208 -13.40 -19.44 -12.84
C ARG A 208 -14.16 -18.22 -13.35
N LEU A 209 -14.03 -17.09 -12.67
CA LEU A 209 -14.64 -15.82 -13.07
C LEU A 209 -14.16 -15.38 -14.47
N LEU A 210 -12.85 -15.34 -14.67
CA LEU A 210 -12.24 -14.90 -15.93
C LEU A 210 -12.57 -15.86 -17.09
N SER A 211 -12.82 -17.14 -16.79
CA SER A 211 -13.22 -18.15 -17.77
C SER A 211 -14.72 -18.15 -18.09
N ALA A 212 -15.56 -17.50 -17.27
CA ALA A 212 -17.02 -17.54 -17.42
C ALA A 212 -17.55 -16.81 -18.68
N GLY A 213 -16.70 -16.04 -19.37
CA GLY A 213 -17.06 -15.38 -20.63
C GLY A 213 -18.16 -14.32 -20.51
N SER A 214 -18.90 -14.12 -21.59
CA SER A 214 -19.86 -13.02 -21.84
C SER A 214 -21.19 -13.09 -21.07
N HIS A 215 -21.27 -13.87 -20.00
CA HIS A 215 -22.44 -13.93 -19.11
C HIS A 215 -22.44 -12.85 -18.02
N PHE A 216 -21.54 -11.86 -18.12
CA PHE A 216 -21.47 -10.75 -17.18
C PHE A 216 -22.57 -9.72 -17.46
N HIS A 217 -23.59 -9.66 -16.60
CA HIS A 217 -24.75 -8.77 -16.76
C HIS A 217 -24.51 -7.31 -16.27
N CYS A 218 -23.26 -6.87 -16.28
CA CYS A 218 -22.84 -5.56 -15.80
C CYS A 218 -22.37 -4.68 -16.95
N HIS A 219 -22.50 -3.36 -16.81
CA HIS A 219 -21.99 -2.40 -17.81
C HIS A 219 -20.57 -1.92 -17.47
N ALA A 220 -20.19 -2.09 -16.21
CA ALA A 220 -18.93 -1.62 -15.67
C ALA A 220 -18.42 -2.56 -14.59
N LEU A 221 -17.11 -2.47 -14.35
CA LEU A 221 -16.40 -3.25 -13.35
C LEU A 221 -15.57 -2.34 -12.46
N ILE A 222 -15.79 -2.45 -11.15
CA ILE A 222 -14.87 -1.94 -10.13
C ILE A 222 -14.19 -3.15 -9.50
N THR A 223 -12.87 -3.10 -9.40
CA THR A 223 -12.09 -4.11 -8.69
C THR A 223 -11.56 -3.49 -7.40
N LEU A 224 -12.01 -4.00 -6.25
CA LEU A 224 -11.44 -3.56 -4.98
C LEU A 224 -10.00 -4.05 -4.89
N GLN A 225 -9.09 -3.12 -4.62
CA GLN A 225 -7.67 -3.41 -4.62
C GLN A 225 -7.32 -4.24 -3.38
N GLU A 226 -6.72 -5.41 -3.62
CA GLU A 226 -6.03 -6.22 -2.63
C GLU A 226 -4.96 -7.08 -3.29
N ALA A 227 -4.23 -7.88 -2.51
CA ALA A 227 -3.09 -8.65 -2.99
C ALA A 227 -3.41 -9.57 -4.17
N LEU A 228 -4.54 -10.31 -4.10
CA LEU A 228 -4.95 -11.23 -5.16
C LEU A 228 -5.32 -10.48 -6.44
N THR A 229 -6.25 -9.52 -6.36
CA THR A 229 -6.70 -8.76 -7.53
C THR A 229 -5.55 -7.99 -8.19
N PHE A 230 -4.61 -7.49 -7.39
CA PHE A 230 -3.45 -6.74 -7.88
C PHE A 230 -2.41 -7.63 -8.59
N ALA A 231 -2.21 -8.87 -8.11
CA ALA A 231 -1.36 -9.85 -8.78
C ALA A 231 -1.90 -10.23 -10.17
N TYR A 232 -3.23 -10.25 -10.33
CA TYR A 232 -3.95 -10.60 -11.57
C TYR A 232 -4.48 -9.38 -12.34
N ARG A 233 -4.00 -8.17 -12.04
CA ARG A 233 -4.51 -6.92 -12.61
C ARG A 233 -4.57 -6.91 -14.13
N LYS A 234 -3.58 -7.53 -14.80
CA LYS A 234 -3.52 -7.62 -16.25
C LYS A 234 -4.67 -8.46 -16.81
N GLN A 235 -4.85 -9.66 -16.25
CA GLN A 235 -5.92 -10.56 -16.65
C GLN A 235 -7.31 -9.96 -16.39
N ILE A 236 -7.46 -9.23 -15.28
CA ILE A 236 -8.71 -8.52 -14.95
C ILE A 236 -8.98 -7.40 -15.96
N ALA A 237 -7.98 -6.59 -16.30
CA ALA A 237 -8.11 -5.53 -17.30
C ALA A 237 -8.45 -6.09 -18.70
N GLU A 238 -7.74 -7.13 -19.12
CA GLU A 238 -7.99 -7.83 -20.39
C GLU A 238 -9.41 -8.41 -20.44
N PHE A 239 -9.83 -9.10 -19.38
CA PHE A 239 -11.19 -9.64 -19.27
C PHE A 239 -12.25 -8.54 -19.38
N ALA A 240 -12.05 -7.40 -18.71
CA ALA A 240 -12.99 -6.30 -18.77
C ALA A 240 -13.14 -5.73 -20.19
N VAL A 241 -12.02 -5.54 -20.91
CA VAL A 241 -12.04 -5.06 -22.29
C VAL A 241 -12.71 -6.08 -23.23
N GLN A 242 -12.38 -7.36 -23.09
CA GLN A 242 -12.98 -8.45 -23.87
C GLN A 242 -14.51 -8.54 -23.70
N ASN A 243 -15.00 -8.20 -22.50
CA ASN A 243 -16.43 -8.24 -22.17
C ASN A 243 -17.10 -6.86 -22.25
N GLN A 244 -16.46 -5.86 -22.86
CA GLN A 244 -17.01 -4.51 -23.07
C GLN A 244 -17.44 -3.82 -21.75
N LEU A 245 -16.69 -4.06 -20.67
CA LEU A 245 -16.94 -3.47 -19.36
C LEU A 245 -16.14 -2.17 -19.19
N ALA A 246 -16.82 -1.07 -18.91
CA ALA A 246 -16.15 0.16 -18.49
C ALA A 246 -15.50 -0.06 -17.11
N THR A 247 -14.18 0.10 -17.00
CA THR A 247 -13.48 -0.11 -15.74
C THR A 247 -13.10 1.19 -15.06
N ILE A 248 -13.18 1.20 -13.72
CA ILE A 248 -12.43 2.16 -12.91
C ILE A 248 -11.76 1.43 -11.75
N PHE A 249 -10.48 1.73 -11.53
CA PHE A 249 -9.64 1.10 -10.51
C PHE A 249 -9.21 2.11 -9.44
N GLN A 250 -8.80 1.60 -8.27
CA GLN A 250 -8.31 2.43 -7.16
C GLN A 250 -6.83 2.82 -7.29
N VAL A 251 -6.11 2.24 -8.25
CA VAL A 251 -4.68 2.49 -8.48
C VAL A 251 -4.35 2.37 -9.98
N ARG A 252 -3.33 3.12 -10.41
CA ARG A 252 -2.94 3.32 -11.81
C ARG A 252 -2.40 2.08 -12.51
N GLU A 253 -1.83 1.14 -11.77
CA GLU A 253 -1.19 -0.06 -12.33
C GLU A 253 -2.17 -0.97 -13.07
N TYR A 254 -3.48 -0.81 -12.85
CA TYR A 254 -4.52 -1.48 -13.64
C TYR A 254 -4.75 -0.79 -15.00
N VAL A 255 -4.60 0.53 -15.07
CA VAL A 255 -4.74 1.33 -16.30
C VAL A 255 -3.54 1.09 -17.21
N GLU A 256 -2.34 1.04 -16.62
CA GLU A 256 -1.09 0.63 -17.28
C GLU A 256 -1.16 -0.82 -17.80
N ALA A 257 -2.00 -1.66 -17.18
CA ALA A 257 -2.29 -3.02 -17.61
C ALA A 257 -3.39 -3.13 -18.69
N GLY A 258 -3.92 -2.00 -19.18
CA GLY A 258 -4.96 -1.96 -20.22
C GLY A 258 -6.37 -1.62 -19.72
N GLY A 259 -6.51 -1.31 -18.43
CA GLY A 259 -7.75 -0.80 -17.84
C GLY A 259 -8.15 0.58 -18.38
N LEU A 260 -9.42 0.96 -18.21
CA LEU A 260 -9.96 2.21 -18.75
C LEU A 260 -9.54 3.44 -17.95
N MET A 261 -9.82 3.48 -16.64
CA MET A 261 -9.45 4.60 -15.77
C MET A 261 -9.06 4.12 -14.38
N SER A 262 -8.32 4.94 -13.65
CA SER A 262 -8.15 4.80 -12.21
C SER A 262 -8.30 6.14 -11.53
N TYR A 263 -8.84 6.10 -10.33
CA TYR A 263 -8.79 7.24 -9.43
C TYR A 263 -8.46 6.73 -8.04
N GLY A 264 -7.30 7.14 -7.53
CA GLY A 264 -6.90 6.78 -6.18
C GLY A 264 -5.41 6.95 -5.95
N LEU A 265 -4.84 6.04 -5.18
CA LEU A 265 -3.61 6.28 -4.45
C LEU A 265 -2.35 5.99 -5.25
N ASN A 266 -1.30 6.74 -4.92
CA ASN A 266 0.06 6.37 -5.27
C ASN A 266 0.63 5.39 -4.22
N PHE A 267 0.60 4.09 -4.51
CA PHE A 267 1.10 3.08 -3.57
C PHE A 267 2.60 3.17 -3.32
N CYS A 268 3.38 3.61 -4.31
CA CYS A 268 4.81 3.81 -4.12
C CYS A 268 5.07 4.90 -3.07
N GLU A 269 4.26 5.96 -3.05
CA GLU A 269 4.31 7.00 -2.02
C GLU A 269 3.97 6.43 -0.64
N ASN A 270 2.88 5.65 -0.50
CA ASN A 270 2.51 5.04 0.78
C ASN A 270 3.60 4.09 1.32
N TYR A 271 4.15 3.21 0.48
CA TYR A 271 5.22 2.29 0.88
C TYR A 271 6.51 3.04 1.21
N GLY A 272 6.85 4.06 0.43
CA GLY A 272 7.95 4.96 0.74
C GLY A 272 7.72 5.70 2.07
N ARG A 273 6.48 6.08 2.39
CA ARG A 273 6.12 6.76 3.62
C ARG A 273 6.15 5.82 4.83
N ALA A 274 5.81 4.54 4.67
CA ALA A 274 5.97 3.54 5.74
C ALA A 274 7.44 3.44 6.22
N ALA A 275 8.42 3.72 5.36
CA ALA A 275 9.83 3.76 5.74
C ALA A 275 10.17 4.84 6.78
N TYR A 276 9.44 5.96 6.78
CA TYR A 276 9.57 6.99 7.83
C TYR A 276 9.17 6.43 9.20
N TYR A 277 8.05 5.70 9.28
CA TYR A 277 7.61 5.06 10.51
C TYR A 277 8.62 4.02 10.99
N VAL A 278 9.13 3.18 10.07
CA VAL A 278 10.18 2.21 10.39
C VAL A 278 11.43 2.91 10.94
N HIS A 279 11.89 3.98 10.30
CA HIS A 279 13.01 4.78 10.80
C HIS A 279 12.77 5.32 12.21
N ARG A 280 11.58 5.89 12.48
CA ARG A 280 11.22 6.43 13.79
C ARG A 280 11.17 5.35 14.88
N VAL A 281 10.60 4.20 14.56
CA VAL A 281 10.49 3.05 15.46
C VAL A 281 11.85 2.44 15.77
N LEU A 282 12.71 2.23 14.76
CA LEU A 282 14.08 1.74 14.96
C LEU A 282 14.97 2.72 15.74
N LYS A 283 14.62 4.01 15.74
CA LYS A 283 15.25 5.04 16.59
C LYS A 283 14.65 5.12 18.00
N GLY A 284 13.72 4.25 18.35
CA GLY A 284 13.14 4.12 19.70
C GLY A 284 11.84 4.90 19.91
N THR A 285 11.24 5.50 18.88
CA THR A 285 9.90 6.09 19.03
C THR A 285 8.86 4.97 19.16
N HIS A 286 8.01 5.04 20.18
CA HIS A 286 6.96 4.03 20.36
C HIS A 286 5.83 4.20 19.32
N PRO A 287 5.27 3.11 18.75
CA PRO A 287 4.18 3.20 17.76
C PRO A 287 2.97 4.01 18.21
N SER A 288 2.59 3.95 19.49
CA SER A 288 1.45 4.72 20.04
C SER A 288 1.64 6.24 19.99
N ASP A 289 2.87 6.71 19.84
CA ASP A 289 3.21 8.14 19.76
C ASP A 289 3.35 8.64 18.32
N LEU A 290 3.16 7.75 17.35
CA LEU A 290 3.19 8.06 15.93
C LEU A 290 1.75 8.02 15.40
N PRO A 291 1.12 9.16 15.10
CA PRO A 291 -0.20 9.19 14.47
C PRO A 291 -0.22 8.40 13.16
N VAL A 292 -1.35 7.76 12.86
CA VAL A 292 -1.59 7.17 11.54
C VAL A 292 -1.82 8.29 10.53
N GLU A 293 -1.13 8.19 9.41
CA GLU A 293 -1.28 9.14 8.31
C GLU A 293 -2.31 8.63 7.29
N LEU A 294 -3.13 9.57 6.82
CA LEU A 294 -4.01 9.38 5.68
C LEU A 294 -3.29 9.83 4.40
N PRO A 295 -3.63 9.25 3.24
CA PRO A 295 -3.08 9.70 1.97
C PRO A 295 -3.53 11.13 1.65
N THR A 296 -2.62 11.91 1.06
CA THR A 296 -2.86 13.32 0.70
C THR A 296 -2.91 13.58 -0.80
N THR A 297 -2.52 12.60 -1.60
CA THR A 297 -2.37 12.68 -3.05
C THR A 297 -3.23 11.61 -3.72
N PHE A 298 -3.90 12.00 -4.80
CA PHE A 298 -4.70 11.10 -5.62
C PHE A 298 -4.44 11.41 -7.08
N GLU A 299 -4.42 10.37 -7.89
CA GLU A 299 -4.14 10.48 -9.32
C GLU A 299 -5.34 9.94 -10.09
N LEU A 300 -5.83 10.75 -11.03
CA LEU A 300 -6.73 10.34 -12.10
C LEU A 300 -5.89 9.97 -13.34
N VAL A 301 -5.90 8.68 -13.70
CA VAL A 301 -5.23 8.18 -14.90
C VAL A 301 -6.28 7.65 -15.86
N ILE A 302 -6.19 8.02 -17.13
CA ILE A 302 -7.16 7.66 -18.18
C ILE A 302 -6.43 7.00 -19.36
N ASN A 303 -6.95 5.87 -19.83
CA ASN A 303 -6.45 5.20 -21.02
C ASN A 303 -7.38 5.45 -22.22
N LEU A 304 -6.94 6.33 -23.12
CA LEU A 304 -7.67 6.67 -24.34
C LEU A 304 -7.69 5.54 -25.37
N THR A 305 -6.67 4.68 -25.41
CA THR A 305 -6.68 3.47 -26.24
C THR A 305 -7.83 2.55 -25.84
N THR A 306 -7.96 2.30 -24.53
CA THR A 306 -9.03 1.46 -23.97
C THR A 306 -10.39 2.12 -24.15
N ALA A 307 -10.52 3.42 -23.88
CA ALA A 307 -11.77 4.15 -24.11
C ALA A 307 -12.28 4.00 -25.57
N LYS A 308 -11.39 4.18 -26.56
CA LYS A 308 -11.70 3.98 -27.98
C LYS A 308 -12.13 2.54 -28.27
N SER A 309 -11.43 1.55 -27.71
CA SER A 309 -11.75 0.12 -27.92
C SER A 309 -13.12 -0.28 -27.35
N LEU A 310 -13.60 0.44 -26.34
CA LEU A 310 -14.92 0.25 -25.70
C LEU A 310 -16.01 1.12 -26.33
N GLY A 311 -15.68 1.94 -27.35
CA GLY A 311 -16.63 2.89 -27.94
C GLY A 311 -17.07 4.00 -26.99
N LEU A 312 -16.26 4.32 -25.98
CA LEU A 312 -16.55 5.34 -24.97
C LEU A 312 -15.90 6.68 -25.35
N THR A 313 -16.67 7.76 -25.20
CA THR A 313 -16.17 9.13 -25.39
C THR A 313 -15.79 9.71 -24.03
N VAL A 314 -14.52 10.04 -23.83
CA VAL A 314 -14.05 10.72 -22.62
C VAL A 314 -14.26 12.24 -22.79
N PRO A 315 -15.03 12.91 -21.92
CA PRO A 315 -15.26 14.35 -22.05
C PRO A 315 -13.96 15.18 -21.92
N PRO A 316 -13.80 16.27 -22.69
CA PRO A 316 -12.62 17.14 -22.59
C PRO A 316 -12.37 17.70 -21.18
N THR A 317 -13.44 17.97 -20.43
CA THR A 317 -13.35 18.43 -19.02
C THR A 317 -12.75 17.38 -18.11
N LEU A 318 -13.01 16.09 -18.37
CA LEU A 318 -12.44 15.00 -17.61
C LEU A 318 -10.96 14.78 -17.98
N LEU A 319 -10.61 14.89 -19.26
CA LEU A 319 -9.22 14.85 -19.72
C LEU A 319 -8.37 15.98 -19.16
N ALA A 320 -8.91 17.19 -19.11
CA ALA A 320 -8.22 18.35 -18.54
C ALA A 320 -7.95 18.22 -17.03
N GLY A 321 -8.72 17.39 -16.33
CA GLY A 321 -8.54 17.09 -14.91
C GLY A 321 -7.76 15.80 -14.63
N ALA A 322 -7.29 15.09 -15.66
CA ALA A 322 -6.50 13.89 -15.49
C ALA A 322 -5.04 14.25 -15.19
N ASP A 323 -4.44 13.57 -14.22
CA ASP A 323 -3.02 13.67 -13.92
C ASP A 323 -2.18 13.01 -15.02
N GLU A 324 -2.73 11.98 -15.65
CA GLU A 324 -2.10 11.31 -16.78
C GLU A 324 -3.10 10.72 -17.78
N VAL A 325 -2.73 10.80 -19.06
CA VAL A 325 -3.47 10.21 -20.17
C VAL A 325 -2.55 9.27 -20.94
N ILE A 326 -2.95 8.00 -21.03
CA ILE A 326 -2.28 6.97 -21.82
C ILE A 326 -2.95 6.90 -23.19
N GLU A 327 -2.16 6.93 -24.26
CA GLU A 327 -2.63 6.94 -25.66
C GLU A 327 -2.25 5.70 -26.47
#